data_AF-A0A0F9BAK0-F1
#
_entry.id   AF-A0A0F9BAK0-F1
#
_cell.length_a   1.000
_cell.length_b   1.000
_cell.length_c   1.000
_cell.angle_alpha   90.00
_cell.angle_beta   90.00
_cell.angle_gamma   90.00
#
_symmetry.space_group_name_H-M   'P 1'
#
loop_
_entity.id
_entity.type
_entity.pdbx_description
1 polymer ?
#
loop_
_entity_poly.entity_id
_entity_poly.type
_entity_poly.pdbx_seq_one_letter_code
_entity_poly.pdbx_strand_id
1 'polypeptide(L)'
;MYARKLKFLTNLLFKPFFKGFLTPRKKRKSGLYPKCQICGSYFTAFNKRQRVCKQKYCIKIDRARQYRARIDFAKAERKGKMEAIQARERETAAI
;
A
#
# COMPACT_ATOMS: atom_id res chain seq x y z
N MET A 1 35.80 -21.43 26.96
CA MET A 1 34.32 -21.21 26.81
C MET A 1 33.82 -19.83 27.26
N TYR A 2 34.39 -19.23 28.31
CA TYR A 2 33.94 -17.94 28.88
C TYR A 2 34.05 -16.73 27.94
N ALA A 3 35.14 -16.61 27.19
CA ALA A 3 35.38 -15.48 26.29
C ALA A 3 34.28 -15.32 25.21
N ARG A 4 33.73 -16.43 24.69
CA ARG A 4 32.62 -16.39 23.72
C ARG A 4 31.32 -15.88 24.33
N LYS A 5 31.02 -16.27 25.58
CA LYS A 5 29.85 -15.77 26.33
C LYS A 5 29.97 -14.27 26.64
N LEU A 6 31.15 -13.81 27.05
CA LEU A 6 31.43 -12.40 27.28
C LEU A 6 31.25 -11.57 25.99
N LYS A 7 31.82 -12.02 24.87
CA LYS A 7 31.67 -11.35 23.56
C LYS A 7 30.22 -11.31 23.06
N PHE A 8 29.41 -12.31 23.43
CA PHE A 8 27.99 -12.35 23.11
C PHE A 8 27.19 -11.37 23.98
N LEU A 9 27.45 -11.34 25.29
CA LEU A 9 26.78 -10.42 26.22
C LEU A 9 27.10 -8.96 25.92
N THR A 10 28.37 -8.65 25.61
CA THR A 10 28.73 -7.29 25.19
C THR A 10 28.05 -6.93 23.88
N ASN A 11 28.04 -7.81 22.88
CA ASN A 11 27.27 -7.56 21.66
C ASN A 11 25.77 -7.40 21.92
N LEU A 12 25.18 -8.12 22.87
CA LEU A 12 23.75 -8.00 23.16
C LEU A 12 23.41 -6.65 23.82
N LEU A 13 24.28 -6.16 24.70
CA LEU A 13 24.10 -4.91 25.43
C LEU A 13 24.46 -3.68 24.59
N PHE A 14 25.55 -3.74 23.84
CA PHE A 14 26.05 -2.60 23.06
C PHE A 14 25.32 -2.44 21.72
N LYS A 15 24.86 -3.52 21.07
CA LYS A 15 24.21 -3.44 19.75
C LYS A 15 22.90 -2.64 19.72
N PRO A 16 21.97 -2.72 20.69
CA PRO A 16 20.81 -1.82 20.71
C PRO A 16 21.20 -0.36 20.98
N PHE A 17 22.20 -0.12 21.83
CA PHE A 17 22.71 1.22 22.13
C PHE A 17 23.37 1.88 20.91
N PHE A 18 24.28 1.18 20.24
CA PHE A 18 24.93 1.64 19.02
C PHE A 18 23.95 1.77 17.84
N LYS A 19 22.97 0.88 17.70
CA LYS A 19 21.93 1.02 16.67
C LYS A 19 21.05 2.25 16.89
N GLY A 20 20.72 2.58 18.14
CA GLY A 20 19.98 3.79 18.48
C GLY A 20 20.75 5.08 18.16
N PHE A 21 22.08 5.05 18.33
CA PHE A 21 22.98 6.18 18.07
C PHE A 21 23.32 6.34 16.57
N LEU A 22 23.74 5.28 15.89
CA LEU A 22 24.13 5.31 14.46
C LEU A 22 22.92 5.48 13.53
N THR A 23 21.76 4.99 13.94
CA THR A 23 20.49 5.18 13.21
C THR A 23 19.44 5.77 14.16
N PRO A 24 19.47 7.09 14.41
CA PRO A 24 18.43 7.73 15.21
C PRO A 24 17.07 7.38 14.61
N ARG A 25 16.12 6.95 15.47
CA ARG A 25 14.76 6.67 15.02
C ARG A 25 14.22 7.90 14.32
N LYS A 26 13.96 7.77 13.02
CA LYS A 26 13.41 8.84 12.17
C LYS A 26 12.16 9.40 12.86
N LYS A 27 12.23 10.62 13.40
CA LYS A 27 11.08 11.29 13.99
C LYS A 27 10.01 11.42 12.90
N ARG A 28 8.80 10.93 13.17
CA ARG A 28 7.67 11.09 12.24
C ARG A 28 7.36 12.58 12.16
N LYS A 29 7.24 13.14 10.95
CA LYS A 29 6.76 14.52 10.77
C LYS A 29 5.38 14.64 11.44
N SER A 30 5.21 15.62 12.32
CA SER A 30 3.91 15.97 12.89
C SER A 30 2.99 16.48 11.79
N GLY A 31 1.68 16.19 11.87
CA GLY A 31 0.66 16.83 11.03
C GLY A 31 0.19 16.06 9.80
N LEU A 32 0.81 14.95 9.41
CA LEU A 32 0.30 14.08 8.34
C LEU A 32 -0.38 12.87 8.96
N TYR A 33 -1.50 13.09 9.65
CA TYR A 33 -2.40 11.99 9.98
C TYR A 33 -3.25 11.72 8.73
N PRO A 34 -2.99 10.62 8.00
CA PRO A 34 -3.87 10.24 6.91
C PRO A 34 -5.31 10.13 7.43
N LYS A 35 -6.26 10.54 6.59
CA LYS A 35 -7.69 10.46 6.88
C LYS A 35 -8.29 9.25 6.18
N CYS A 36 -9.35 8.71 6.76
CA CYS A 36 -10.17 7.74 6.06
C CYS A 36 -10.76 8.38 4.78
N GLN A 37 -10.62 7.70 3.65
CA GLN A 37 -11.16 8.18 2.36
C GLN A 37 -12.69 8.26 2.29
N ILE A 38 -13.41 7.74 3.30
CA ILE A 38 -14.86 7.63 3.30
C ILE A 38 -15.48 8.56 4.34
N CYS A 39 -15.08 8.43 5.61
CA CYS A 39 -15.62 9.26 6.68
C CYS A 39 -14.71 10.42 7.12
N GLY A 40 -13.51 10.55 6.55
CA GLY A 40 -12.59 11.66 6.87
C GLY A 40 -11.94 11.59 8.26
N SER A 41 -12.23 10.56 9.05
CA SER A 41 -11.65 10.41 10.39
C SER A 41 -10.14 10.16 10.33
N TYR A 42 -9.40 10.76 11.27
CA TYR A 42 -7.95 10.62 11.38
C TYR A 42 -7.57 9.25 11.94
N PHE A 43 -6.51 8.64 11.38
CA PHE A 43 -5.97 7.40 11.92
C PHE A 43 -5.08 7.66 13.14
N THR A 44 -5.41 7.06 14.28
CA THR A 44 -4.56 7.08 15.51
C THR A 44 -3.30 6.24 15.36
N ALA A 45 -3.40 5.10 14.67
CA ALA A 45 -2.28 4.26 14.27
C ALA A 45 -2.45 3.89 12.79
N PHE A 46 -1.47 4.26 11.97
CA PHE A 46 -1.54 4.08 10.52
C PHE A 46 -0.50 3.10 10.03
N ASN A 47 -0.95 2.09 9.28
CA ASN A 47 -0.09 1.33 8.40
C ASN A 47 -0.10 2.01 7.02
N LYS A 48 1.04 2.13 6.32
CA LYS A 48 1.16 2.77 5.00
C LYS A 48 0.14 2.28 3.96
N ARG A 49 -0.38 1.07 4.14
CA ARG A 49 -1.36 0.42 3.24
C ARG A 49 -2.82 0.69 3.60
N GLN A 50 -3.11 1.21 4.79
CA GLN A 50 -4.48 1.41 5.24
C GLN A 50 -5.08 2.65 4.56
N ARG A 51 -6.21 2.53 3.86
CA ARG A 51 -6.90 3.69 3.25
C ARG A 51 -8.20 4.07 3.96
N VAL A 52 -8.72 3.13 4.75
CA VAL A 52 -10.07 3.19 5.32
C VAL A 52 -10.03 2.83 6.80
N CYS A 53 -10.91 3.45 7.59
CA CYS A 53 -11.05 3.14 9.01
C CYS A 53 -11.66 1.74 9.21
N LYS A 54 -11.56 1.24 10.45
CA LYS A 54 -12.05 -0.10 10.82
C LYS A 54 -13.58 -0.19 10.91
N GLN A 55 -14.31 0.91 10.68
CA GLN A 55 -15.77 0.91 10.71
C GLN A 55 -16.34 0.03 9.58
N LYS A 56 -17.27 -0.86 9.92
CA LYS A 56 -17.89 -1.80 8.97
C LYS A 56 -18.48 -1.10 7.74
N TYR A 57 -19.14 0.04 7.96
CA TYR A 57 -19.72 0.87 6.90
C TYR A 57 -18.67 1.34 5.88
N CYS A 58 -17.57 1.93 6.36
CA CYS A 58 -16.50 2.42 5.49
C CYS A 58 -15.85 1.27 4.72
N ILE A 59 -15.60 0.12 5.36
CA ILE A 59 -15.06 -1.06 4.68
C ILE A 59 -16.00 -1.52 3.55
N LYS A 60 -17.32 -1.55 3.79
CA LYS A 60 -18.32 -1.96 2.79
C LYS A 60 -18.32 -1.04 1.57
N ILE A 61 -18.30 0.28 1.79
CA ILE A 61 -18.26 1.27 0.70
C ILE A 61 -16.97 1.16 -0.11
N ASP A 62 -15.82 1.01 0.56
CA ASP A 62 -14.54 0.86 -0.13
C ASP A 62 -14.52 -0.36 -1.03
N ARG A 63 -14.98 -1.50 -0.51
CA ARG A 63 -15.12 -2.74 -1.29
C ARG A 63 -16.04 -2.58 -2.49
N ALA A 64 -17.17 -1.91 -2.32
CA ALA A 64 -18.10 -1.64 -3.42
C ALA A 64 -17.46 -0.73 -4.50
N ARG A 65 -16.72 0.31 -4.09
CA ARG A 65 -15.99 1.18 -5.02
C ARG A 65 -14.91 0.41 -5.79
N GLN A 66 -14.12 -0.42 -5.09
CA GLN A 66 -13.10 -1.27 -5.72
C GLN A 66 -13.71 -2.25 -6.72
N TYR A 67 -14.87 -2.85 -6.38
CA TYR A 67 -15.56 -3.76 -7.28
C TYR A 67 -16.06 -3.07 -8.56
N ARG A 68 -16.68 -1.90 -8.43
CA ARG A 68 -17.12 -1.10 -9.59
C ARG A 68 -15.95 -0.73 -10.50
N ALA A 69 -14.84 -0.24 -9.92
CA ALA A 69 -13.65 0.08 -10.68
C ALA A 69 -13.08 -1.11 -11.47
N ARG A 70 -13.14 -2.33 -10.92
CA ARG A 70 -12.73 -3.54 -11.65
C ARG A 70 -13.65 -3.86 -12.83
N ILE A 71 -14.96 -3.69 -12.66
CA ILE A 71 -15.93 -3.90 -13.75
C ILE A 71 -15.68 -2.88 -14.85
N ASP A 72 -15.51 -1.61 -14.51
CA ASP A 72 -15.31 -0.54 -15.48
C ASP A 72 -14.02 -0.75 -16.26
N PHE A 73 -12.94 -1.15 -15.57
CA PHE A 73 -11.69 -1.54 -16.21
C PHE A 73 -11.86 -2.70 -17.19
N ALA A 74 -12.55 -3.77 -16.78
CA ALA A 74 -12.80 -4.93 -17.66
C ALA A 74 -13.66 -4.56 -18.87
N LYS A 75 -14.64 -3.65 -18.71
CA LYS A 75 -15.44 -3.13 -19.82
C LYS A 75 -14.59 -2.32 -20.80
N ALA A 76 -13.72 -1.44 -20.29
CA ALA A 76 -12.82 -0.65 -21.11
C ALA A 76 -11.85 -1.52 -21.91
N GLU A 77 -11.27 -2.57 -21.29
CA GLU A 77 -10.40 -3.52 -22.00
C GLU A 77 -11.14 -4.26 -23.11
N ARG A 78 -12.37 -4.72 -22.86
CA ARG A 78 -13.17 -5.39 -23.90
C ARG A 78 -13.48 -4.46 -25.06
N LYS A 79 -13.84 -3.21 -24.78
CA LYS A 79 -14.11 -2.19 -25.81
C LYS A 79 -12.87 -1.95 -26.67
N GLY A 80 -11.70 -1.74 -26.04
CA GLY A 80 -10.44 -1.55 -26.75
C GLY A 80 -10.04 -2.75 -27.61
N LYS A 81 -10.29 -3.98 -27.14
CA LYS A 81 -10.06 -5.20 -27.94
C LYS A 81 -10.97 -5.29 -29.16
N MET A 82 -12.27 -4.99 -29.00
CA MET A 82 -13.22 -4.97 -30.11
C MET A 82 -12.87 -3.91 -31.15
N GLU A 83 -12.50 -2.71 -30.71
CA GLU A 83 -12.06 -1.62 -31.59
C GLU A 83 -10.78 -2.00 -32.35
N ALA A 84 -9.82 -2.67 -31.69
CA ALA A 84 -8.61 -3.16 -32.34
C ALA A 84 -8.89 -4.26 -33.38
N ILE A 85 -9.86 -5.15 -33.12
CA ILE A 85 -10.28 -6.17 -34.09
C ILE A 85 -10.93 -5.50 -35.30
N GLN A 86 -11.88 -4.58 -35.09
CA GLN A 86 -12.54 -3.85 -36.18
C GLN A 86 -11.56 -3.01 -37.01
N ALA A 87 -10.56 -2.41 -36.37
CA ALA A 87 -9.51 -1.68 -37.08
C ALA A 87 -8.72 -2.59 -38.02
N ARG A 88 -8.31 -3.78 -37.53
CA ARG A 88 -7.63 -4.79 -38.35
C ARG A 88 -8.49 -5.30 -39.50
N GLU A 89 -9.77 -5.58 -39.25
CA GLU A 89 -10.71 -6.02 -40.30
C GLU A 89 -10.85 -4.98 -41.41
N ARG A 90 -10.91 -3.69 -41.05
CA ARG A 90 -10.95 -2.58 -42.01
C ARG A 90 -9.65 -2.47 -42.83
N GLU A 91 -8.50 -2.63 -42.18
CA GLU A 91 -7.20 -2.64 -42.89
C GLU A 91 -7.11 -3.80 -43.87
N THR A 92 -7.58 -5.00 -43.48
CA THR A 92 -7.60 -6.17 -44.38
C THR A 92 -8.61 -6.05 -45.51
N ALA A 93 -9.72 -5.34 -45.31
CA ALA A 93 -10.75 -5.14 -46.34
C ALA A 93 -10.39 -4.02 -47.34
N ALA A 94 -9.37 -3.22 -47.05
CA ALA A 94 -8.87 -2.15 -47.92
C ALA A 94 -7.76 -2.61 -48.88
N ILE A 95 -7.32 -3.87 -48.76
CA ILE A 95 -6.35 -4.55 -49.64
C ILE A 95 -7.13 -5.42 -50.63
#